data_AF-A0A3M6BA51-F1
#
_entry.id   AF-A0A3M6BA51-F1
#
_cell.length_a   1.000
_cell.length_b   1.000
_cell.length_c   1.000
_cell.angle_alpha   90.00
_cell.angle_beta   90.00
_cell.angle_gamma   90.00
#
_symmetry.space_group_name_H-M   'P 1'
#
loop_
_entity.id
_entity.type
_entity.pdbx_description
1 polymer ?
#
loop_
_entity_poly.entity_id
_entity_poly.type
_entity_poly.pdbx_seq_one_letter_code
_entity_poly.pdbx_strand_id
1 'polypeptide(L)'
;MTKKYRKFDAAFKLDVCKLIVDQGQSVNSVCLDMNLSDTAVRRWVEQYKAELLGGPGIGNPLTSEQQRIRQLEQQIRELKMDNDILKKATAFFARELK
;
A
#
# COMPACT_ATOMS: atom_id res chain seq x y z
N MET A 1 27.16 -13.29 0.18
CA MET A 1 26.01 -14.05 0.72
C MET A 1 24.75 -13.20 0.58
N THR A 2 23.74 -13.64 -0.16
CA THR A 2 22.47 -12.90 -0.28
C THR A 2 21.65 -13.07 1.00
N LYS A 3 21.41 -11.97 1.75
CA LYS A 3 20.63 -11.99 2.99
C LYS A 3 19.18 -12.40 2.67
N LYS A 4 18.73 -13.53 3.23
CA LYS A 4 17.36 -14.04 3.04
C LYS A 4 16.40 -13.24 3.94
N TYR A 5 15.54 -12.44 3.32
CA TYR A 5 14.54 -11.64 4.04
C TYR A 5 13.33 -12.52 4.40
N ARG A 6 12.89 -12.47 5.67
CA ARG A 6 11.59 -13.04 6.05
C ARG A 6 10.48 -12.20 5.41
N LYS A 7 9.53 -12.86 4.74
CA LYS A 7 8.31 -12.23 4.25
C LYS A 7 7.25 -12.35 5.33
N PHE A 8 6.61 -11.23 5.63
CA PHE A 8 5.47 -11.17 6.55
C PHE A 8 4.25 -10.70 5.78
N ASP A 9 3.10 -11.29 6.08
CA ASP A 9 1.82 -10.89 5.52
C ASP A 9 1.37 -9.51 6.04
N ALA A 10 0.50 -8.84 5.30
CA ALA A 10 -0.05 -7.53 5.66
C ALA A 10 -0.82 -7.59 6.99
N ALA A 11 -1.60 -8.65 7.22
CA ALA A 11 -2.34 -8.84 8.47
C ALA A 11 -1.40 -8.88 9.69
N PHE A 12 -0.33 -9.67 9.62
CA PHE A 12 0.67 -9.75 10.69
C PHE A 12 1.33 -8.40 10.97
N LYS A 13 1.71 -7.67 9.91
CA LYS A 13 2.31 -6.33 10.07
C LYS A 13 1.33 -5.35 10.70
N LEU A 14 0.05 -5.43 10.31
CA LEU A 14 -1.00 -4.58 10.87
C LEU A 14 -1.18 -4.84 12.36
N ASP A 15 -1.21 -6.10 12.80
CA ASP A 15 -1.34 -6.45 14.22
C ASP A 15 -0.17 -5.94 15.05
N VAL A 16 1.06 -6.05 14.53
CA VAL A 16 2.26 -5.46 15.15
C VAL A 16 2.13 -3.93 15.25
N CYS A 17 1.65 -3.27 14.20
CA CYS A 17 1.45 -1.82 14.24
C CYS A 17 0.38 -1.40 15.24
N LYS A 18 -0.73 -2.15 15.37
CA LYS A 18 -1.79 -1.90 16.35
C LYS A 18 -1.28 -2.05 17.78
N LEU A 19 -0.46 -3.08 18.07
CA LEU A 19 0.19 -3.25 19.36
C LEU A 19 1.03 -2.02 19.75
N ILE A 20 1.77 -1.46 18.80
CA ILE A 20 2.68 -0.34 19.06
C ILE A 20 1.93 1.00 19.12
N VAL A 21 1.07 1.28 18.15
CA VAL A 21 0.42 2.58 17.99
C VAL A 21 -0.84 2.69 18.84
N ASP A 22 -1.69 1.66 18.84
CA ASP A 22 -3.00 1.73 19.51
C ASP A 22 -2.89 1.31 20.98
N GLN A 23 -2.03 0.33 21.29
CA GLN A 23 -1.82 -0.15 22.68
C GLN A 23 -0.59 0.47 23.36
N GLY A 24 0.17 1.31 22.65
CA GLY A 24 1.30 2.06 23.22
C GLY A 24 2.53 1.23 23.59
N GLN A 25 2.66 -0.01 23.08
CA GLN A 25 3.84 -0.82 23.35
C GLN A 25 5.10 -0.24 22.70
N SER A 26 6.25 -0.40 23.37
CA SER A 26 7.51 0.06 22.80
C SER A 26 7.94 -0.82 21.63
N VAL A 27 8.45 -0.19 20.56
CA VAL A 27 8.99 -0.89 19.38
C VAL A 27 10.04 -1.93 19.79
N ASN A 28 10.90 -1.59 20.75
CA ASN A 28 11.96 -2.47 21.22
C ASN A 28 11.41 -3.74 21.88
N SER A 29 10.40 -3.63 22.75
CA SER A 29 9.78 -4.79 23.40
C SER A 29 9.18 -5.73 22.34
N VAL A 30 8.35 -5.19 21.45
CA VAL A 30 7.68 -5.99 20.40
C VAL A 30 8.71 -6.66 19.47
N CYS A 31 9.81 -5.97 19.16
CA CYS A 31 10.88 -6.56 18.36
C CYS A 31 11.58 -7.72 19.06
N LEU A 32 11.82 -7.63 20.38
CA LEU A 32 12.41 -8.71 21.16
C LEU A 32 11.45 -9.90 21.27
N ASP A 33 10.18 -9.63 21.64
CA ASP A 33 9.16 -10.65 21.88
C ASP A 33 8.84 -11.44 20.60
N MET A 34 8.80 -10.77 19.46
CA MET A 34 8.44 -11.38 18.16
C MET A 34 9.66 -11.68 17.27
N ASN A 35 10.88 -11.46 17.76
CA ASN A 35 12.13 -11.62 17.00
C ASN A 35 12.09 -10.94 15.62
N LEU A 36 11.75 -9.65 15.64
CA LEU A 36 11.63 -8.76 14.49
C LEU A 36 12.78 -7.76 14.41
N SER A 37 13.04 -7.25 13.20
CA SER A 37 14.03 -6.19 12.99
C SER A 37 13.42 -4.83 13.31
N ASP A 38 14.02 -4.07 14.24
CA ASP A 38 13.59 -2.72 14.63
C ASP A 38 13.36 -1.80 13.41
N THR A 39 14.30 -1.80 12.46
CA THR A 39 14.19 -1.03 11.21
C THR A 39 12.98 -1.41 10.35
N ALA A 40 12.57 -2.68 10.36
CA ALA A 40 11.40 -3.13 9.62
C ALA A 40 10.11 -2.69 10.33
N VAL A 41 10.06 -2.86 11.65
CA VAL A 41 8.89 -2.50 12.46
C VAL A 41 8.65 -0.99 12.42
N ARG A 42 9.70 -0.15 12.51
CA ARG A 42 9.58 1.31 12.35
C ARG A 42 8.95 1.70 11.02
N ARG A 43 9.36 1.06 9.92
CA ARG A 43 8.78 1.30 8.59
C ARG A 43 7.31 0.89 8.53
N TRP A 44 6.92 -0.21 9.19
CA TRP A 44 5.51 -0.61 9.24
C TRP A 44 4.68 0.37 10.06
N VAL A 45 5.22 0.87 11.18
CA VAL A 45 4.57 1.87 12.02
C VAL A 45 4.39 3.19 11.27
N GLU A 46 5.41 3.63 10.53
CA GLU A 46 5.33 4.83 9.69
C GLU A 46 4.28 4.67 8.58
N GLN A 47 4.27 3.51 7.90
CA GLN A 47 3.22 3.16 6.94
C GLN A 47 1.83 3.23 7.57
N TYR A 48 1.63 2.57 8.71
CA TYR A 48 0.33 2.52 9.39
C TYR A 48 -0.14 3.92 9.82
N LYS A 49 0.74 4.74 10.37
CA LYS A 49 0.41 6.13 10.73
C LYS A 49 0.02 6.97 9.52
N ALA A 50 0.70 6.80 8.40
CA ALA A 50 0.33 7.50 7.16
C ALA A 50 -1.06 7.08 6.67
N GLU A 51 -1.38 5.79 6.74
CA GLU A 51 -2.71 5.27 6.38
C GLU A 51 -3.81 5.78 7.29
N LEU A 52 -3.57 5.87 8.61
CA LEU A 52 -4.52 6.47 9.55
C LEU A 52 -4.81 7.95 9.25
N LEU A 53 -3.86 8.65 8.60
CA LEU A 53 -4.04 10.03 8.14
C LEU A 53 -4.66 10.11 6.74
N GLY A 54 -5.06 8.99 6.14
CA GLY A 54 -5.61 8.91 4.78
C GLY A 54 -4.57 9.03 3.67
N GLY A 55 -3.28 8.94 4.01
CA GLY A 55 -2.19 8.97 3.05
C GLY A 55 -1.86 7.59 2.48
N PRO A 56 -1.23 7.51 1.29
CA PRO A 56 -0.84 6.24 0.66
C PRO A 56 0.28 5.49 1.42
N GLY A 57 1.00 6.19 2.29
CA GLY A 57 2.20 5.69 2.93
C GLY A 57 3.37 5.49 1.96
N ILE A 58 4.42 4.84 2.45
CA ILE A 58 5.72 4.63 1.78
C ILE A 58 5.77 3.28 1.03
N GLY A 59 4.88 2.35 1.38
CA GLY A 59 4.93 0.96 0.92
C GLY A 59 3.57 0.37 0.56
N ASN A 60 3.48 -0.95 0.67
CA ASN A 60 2.23 -1.64 0.41
C ASN A 60 1.21 -1.36 1.52
N PRO A 61 -0.05 -1.07 1.17
CA PRO A 61 -1.10 -0.82 2.13
C PRO A 61 -1.27 -1.95 3.17
N LEU A 62 -1.31 -1.59 4.44
CA LEU A 62 -1.51 -2.49 5.57
C LEU A 62 -2.99 -2.62 5.93
N THR A 63 -3.72 -1.51 5.93
CA THR A 63 -5.15 -1.43 6.21
C THR A 63 -5.98 -1.87 5.00
N SER A 64 -7.10 -2.53 5.25
CA SER A 64 -8.04 -2.95 4.21
C SER A 64 -8.61 -1.75 3.44
N GLU A 65 -8.83 -0.64 4.12
CA GLU A 65 -9.28 0.61 3.50
C GLU A 65 -8.24 1.12 2.50
N GLN A 66 -6.97 1.27 2.90
CA GLN A 66 -5.94 1.74 1.98
C GLN A 66 -5.66 0.75 0.85
N GLN A 67 -5.79 -0.57 1.10
CA GLN A 67 -5.74 -1.58 0.04
C GLN A 67 -6.85 -1.35 -0.99
N ARG A 68 -8.06 -1.07 -0.54
CA ARG A 68 -9.21 -0.79 -1.40
C ARG A 68 -9.02 0.51 -2.18
N ILE A 69 -8.53 1.57 -1.53
CA ILE A 69 -8.23 2.86 -2.19
C ILE A 69 -7.24 2.62 -3.34
N ARG A 70 -6.13 1.91 -3.08
CA ARG A 70 -5.12 1.63 -4.11
C ARG A 70 -5.70 0.81 -5.27
N GLN A 71 -6.57 -0.16 -4.99
CA GLN A 71 -7.24 -0.95 -6.02
C GLN A 71 -8.15 -0.08 -6.89
N LEU A 72 -8.93 0.81 -6.28
CA LEU A 72 -9.83 1.71 -7.00
C LEU A 72 -9.05 2.73 -7.84
N GLU A 73 -7.98 3.29 -7.31
CA GLU A 73 -7.09 4.18 -8.08
C GLU A 73 -6.49 3.48 -9.31
N GLN A 74 -6.13 2.20 -9.17
CA GLN A 74 -5.65 1.41 -10.30
C GLN A 74 -6.74 1.22 -11.35
N GLN A 75 -7.96 0.83 -10.95
CA GLN A 75 -9.08 0.68 -11.88
C GLN A 75 -9.41 2.00 -12.59
N ILE A 76 -9.39 3.12 -11.87
CA ILE A 76 -9.62 4.44 -12.47
C ILE A 76 -8.54 4.78 -13.51
N ARG A 77 -7.26 4.45 -13.25
CA ARG A 77 -6.18 4.65 -14.22
C ARG A 77 -6.40 3.81 -15.49
N GLU A 78 -6.75 2.54 -15.32
CA GLU A 78 -7.04 1.62 -16.43
C GLU A 78 -8.23 2.14 -17.27
N LEU A 79 -9.34 2.47 -16.62
CA LEU A 79 -10.52 3.02 -17.30
C LEU A 79 -10.25 4.33 -18.04
N LYS A 80 -9.44 5.23 -17.46
CA LYS A 80 -9.04 6.48 -18.14
C LYS A 80 -8.20 6.19 -19.37
N MET A 81 -7.26 5.25 -19.29
CA MET A 81 -6.44 4.85 -20.42
C MET A 81 -7.31 4.25 -21.54
N ASP A 82 -8.24 3.36 -21.21
CA ASP A 82 -9.17 2.76 -22.18
C ASP A 82 -10.05 3.84 -22.84
N ASN A 83 -10.56 4.78 -22.05
CA ASN A 83 -11.37 5.87 -22.56
C ASN A 83 -10.58 6.78 -23.52
N ASP A 84 -9.31 7.05 -23.20
CA ASP A 84 -8.43 7.84 -24.07
C ASP A 84 -8.10 7.11 -25.37
N ILE A 85 -7.90 5.79 -25.34
CA ILE A 85 -7.72 4.97 -26.54
C ILE A 85 -8.98 5.03 -27.42
N LEU A 86 -10.16 4.83 -26.81
CA LEU A 86 -11.44 4.89 -27.53
C LEU A 86 -11.67 6.27 -28.17
N LYS A 87 -11.42 7.36 -27.44
CA LYS A 87 -11.51 8.73 -27.98
C LYS A 87 -10.59 8.94 -29.18
N LYS A 88 -9.34 8.47 -29.11
CA LYS A 88 -8.38 8.56 -30.21
C LYS A 88 -8.84 7.76 -31.43
N ALA A 89 -9.36 6.54 -31.22
CA ALA A 89 -9.91 5.72 -32.28
C ALA A 89 -11.11 6.41 -32.96
N THR A 90 -12.07 6.90 -32.18
CA THR A 90 -13.24 7.63 -32.71
C THR A 90 -12.83 8.87 -33.50
N ALA A 91 -11.86 9.65 -32.99
CA ALA A 91 -11.34 10.82 -33.69
C ALA A 91 -10.64 10.45 -35.01
N PHE A 92 -9.89 9.35 -35.03
CA PHE A 92 -9.27 8.82 -36.25
C PHE A 92 -10.33 8.44 -37.30
N PHE A 93 -11.33 7.63 -36.92
CA PHE A 93 -12.39 7.22 -37.85
C PHE A 93 -13.25 8.39 -38.34
N ALA A 94 -13.57 9.35 -37.47
CA ALA A 94 -14.31 10.55 -37.87
C ALA A 94 -13.56 11.43 -38.87
N ARG A 95 -12.21 11.35 -38.91
CA ARG A 95 -11.38 12.05 -39.89
C ARG A 95 -11.30 11.32 -41.23
N GLU A 96 -11.24 9.99 -41.23
CA GLU A 96 -11.18 9.16 -42.45
C GLU A 96 -12.53 9.09 -43.19
N LEU A 97 -13.65 9.24 -42.48
CA LEU A 97 -15.00 9.23 -43.08
C LEU A 97 -15.43 10.58 -43.67
N LYS A 98 -14.54 11.56 -43.73
CA LYS A 98 -14.80 12.93 -44.18
C LYS A 98 -14.02 13.24 -45.44
#